data_AF-A0A1Q8YE48-F1
#
_entry.id   AF-A0A1Q8YE48-F1
#
_cell.length_a   1.000
_cell.length_b   1.000
_cell.length_c   1.000
_cell.angle_alpha   90.00
_cell.angle_beta   90.00
_cell.angle_gamma   90.00
#
_symmetry.space_group_name_H-M   'P 1'
#
loop_
_entity.id
_entity.type
_entity.pdbx_description
1 polymer ?
#
loop_
_entity_poly.entity_id
_entity_poly.type
_entity_poly.pdbx_seq_one_letter_code
_entity_poly.pdbx_strand_id
1 'polypeptide(L)'
;MPHSVTQKIPWSAQPKGRWYRWRGYTVRWLLFGLIVSVFQPATSENNPVWLQKLDQVLMGLSFGAVCAAVFTLAENRFNAARVAWKTWAVVLGTWLAVKVLFVSVIALIG
;
A
#
# COMPACT_ATOMS: atom_id res chain seq x y z
N MET A 1 -12.42 -4.86 -46.62
CA MET A 1 -11.99 -4.13 -45.41
C MET A 1 -11.37 -5.15 -44.45
N PRO A 2 -10.05 -5.12 -44.17
CA PRO A 2 -9.46 -6.08 -43.25
C PRO A 2 -9.81 -5.72 -41.81
N HIS A 3 -10.46 -6.63 -41.10
CA HIS A 3 -10.72 -6.51 -39.67
C HIS A 3 -9.40 -6.63 -38.91
N SER A 4 -8.94 -5.53 -38.31
CA SER A 4 -7.80 -5.56 -37.38
C SER A 4 -8.21 -6.34 -36.14
N VAL A 5 -7.70 -7.57 -36.00
CA VAL A 5 -7.85 -8.36 -34.77
C VAL A 5 -6.97 -7.71 -33.70
N THR A 6 -7.60 -6.96 -32.80
CA THR A 6 -6.92 -6.41 -31.63
C THR A 6 -6.53 -7.56 -30.70
N GLN A 7 -5.33 -8.11 -30.85
CA GLN A 7 -4.77 -9.06 -29.91
C GLN A 7 -4.63 -8.39 -28.54
N LYS A 8 -5.41 -8.86 -27.56
CA LYS A 8 -5.21 -8.47 -26.15
C LYS A 8 -3.86 -9.01 -25.70
N ILE A 9 -2.90 -8.11 -25.53
CA ILE A 9 -1.59 -8.45 -24.99
C ILE A 9 -1.82 -9.10 -23.61
N PRO A 10 -1.31 -10.32 -23.37
CA PRO A 10 -1.45 -10.97 -22.07
C PRO A 10 -0.75 -10.11 -21.01
N TRP A 11 -1.37 -9.97 -19.83
CA TRP A 11 -0.89 -9.10 -18.74
C TRP A 11 0.58 -9.36 -18.33
N SER A 12 1.11 -10.56 -18.60
CA SER A 12 2.50 -10.94 -18.38
C SER A 12 3.50 -10.23 -19.30
N ALA A 13 3.05 -9.73 -20.46
CA ALA A 13 3.89 -9.09 -21.49
C ALA A 13 3.90 -7.55 -21.41
N GLN A 14 3.28 -6.94 -20.41
CA GLN A 14 3.38 -5.49 -20.21
C GLN A 14 4.84 -5.07 -19.93
N PRO A 15 5.31 -3.95 -20.53
CA PRO A 15 6.65 -3.45 -20.30
C PRO A 15 6.87 -3.18 -18.80
N LYS A 16 8.04 -3.62 -18.29
CA LYS A 16 8.43 -3.51 -16.88
C LYS A 16 8.76 -2.05 -16.53
N GLY A 17 7.74 -1.22 -16.38
CA GLY A 17 7.86 0.18 -15.94
C GLY A 17 7.88 0.34 -14.42
N ARG A 18 8.01 1.59 -13.95
CA ARG A 18 8.03 1.94 -12.51
C ARG A 18 6.76 1.54 -11.75
N TRP A 19 5.63 1.45 -12.47
CA TRP A 19 4.33 1.04 -11.94
C TRP A 19 3.97 -0.40 -12.30
N TYR A 20 4.93 -1.24 -12.69
CA TYR A 20 4.63 -2.63 -13.00
C TYR A 20 4.01 -3.36 -11.79
N ARG A 21 2.87 -4.04 -12.00
CA ARG A 21 2.08 -4.77 -10.99
C ARG A 21 1.57 -3.96 -9.79
N TRP A 22 1.54 -2.62 -9.90
CA TRP A 22 1.11 -1.72 -8.83
C TRP A 22 -0.24 -2.10 -8.20
N ARG A 23 -1.23 -2.48 -9.02
CA ARG A 23 -2.58 -2.86 -8.56
C ARG A 23 -2.55 -3.98 -7.51
N GLY A 24 -1.73 -5.00 -7.72
CA GLY A 24 -1.61 -6.12 -6.78
C GLY A 24 -0.94 -5.72 -5.47
N TYR A 25 0.04 -4.81 -5.53
CA TYR A 25 0.67 -4.25 -4.34
C TYR A 25 -0.28 -3.34 -3.57
N THR A 26 -1.04 -2.50 -4.27
CA THR A 26 -2.06 -1.62 -3.69
C THR A 26 -3.10 -2.40 -2.92
N VAL A 27 -3.70 -3.45 -3.52
CA VAL A 27 -4.69 -4.26 -2.82
C VAL A 27 -4.11 -4.88 -1.54
N ARG A 28 -2.90 -5.44 -1.59
CA ARG A 28 -2.26 -6.05 -0.42
C ARG A 28 -1.98 -5.05 0.70
N TRP A 29 -1.48 -3.86 0.36
CA TRP A 29 -1.19 -2.83 1.34
C TRP A 29 -2.45 -2.16 1.90
N LEU A 30 -3.51 -2.00 1.10
CA LEU A 30 -4.81 -1.54 1.59
C LEU A 30 -5.44 -2.55 2.54
N LEU A 31 -5.38 -3.85 2.21
CA LEU A 31 -5.84 -4.91 3.11
C LEU A 31 -5.05 -4.93 4.41
N PHE A 32 -3.71 -4.81 4.34
CA PHE A 32 -2.87 -4.70 5.53
C PHE A 32 -3.29 -3.51 6.41
N GLY A 33 -3.42 -2.32 5.82
CA GLY A 33 -3.85 -1.11 6.54
C GLY A 33 -5.23 -1.25 7.17
N LEU A 34 -6.20 -1.80 6.42
CA LEU A 34 -7.54 -2.07 6.90
C LEU A 34 -7.54 -3.04 8.09
N ILE A 35 -6.86 -4.18 7.96
CA ILE A 35 -6.80 -5.23 8.98
C ILE A 35 -6.21 -4.65 10.26
N VAL A 36 -5.06 -3.99 10.18
CA VAL A 36 -4.38 -3.44 11.35
C VAL A 36 -5.27 -2.41 12.06
N SER A 37 -5.99 -1.57 11.32
CA SER A 37 -6.89 -0.56 11.88
C SER A 37 -8.13 -1.11 12.56
N VAL A 38 -8.74 -2.16 12.01
CA VAL A 38 -9.95 -2.77 12.60
C VAL A 38 -9.66 -3.31 14.00
N PHE A 39 -8.46 -3.86 14.20
CA PHE A 39 -8.00 -4.39 15.49
C PHE A 39 -7.45 -3.34 16.46
N GLN A 40 -7.39 -2.05 16.10
CA GLN A 40 -6.99 -1.01 17.06
C GLN A 40 -8.10 -0.78 18.11
N PRO A 41 -7.79 -0.66 19.40
CA PRO A 41 -8.80 -0.34 20.40
C PRO A 41 -9.37 1.06 20.18
N ALA A 42 -10.65 1.26 20.47
CA ALA A 42 -11.23 2.60 20.59
C ALA A 42 -10.75 3.21 21.92
N THR A 43 -10.26 4.45 21.89
CA THR A 43 -9.59 5.08 23.04
C THR A 43 -10.30 6.30 23.58
N SER A 44 -11.28 6.85 22.86
CA SER A 44 -12.02 8.04 23.29
C SER A 44 -13.35 7.64 23.92
N GLU A 45 -13.64 8.11 25.13
CA GLU A 45 -14.92 7.86 25.81
C GLU A 45 -16.04 8.78 25.30
N ASN A 46 -15.68 9.93 24.70
CA ASN A 46 -16.64 10.98 24.33
C ASN A 46 -17.23 10.83 22.92
N ASN A 47 -16.66 9.97 22.07
CA ASN A 47 -17.10 9.79 20.68
C ASN A 47 -17.82 8.45 20.49
N PRO A 48 -18.89 8.38 19.68
CA PRO A 48 -19.49 7.11 19.28
C PRO A 48 -18.44 6.14 18.72
N VAL A 49 -18.47 4.88 19.16
CA VAL A 49 -17.48 3.85 18.79
C VAL A 49 -17.39 3.67 17.28
N TRP A 50 -18.51 3.78 16.57
CA TRP A 50 -18.54 3.62 15.12
C TRP A 50 -17.77 4.74 14.38
N LEU A 51 -17.82 5.99 14.87
CA LEU A 51 -17.05 7.11 14.30
C LEU A 51 -15.56 6.89 14.51
N GLN A 52 -15.17 6.48 15.71
CA GLN A 52 -13.77 6.15 16.00
C GLN A 52 -13.26 5.02 15.09
N LYS A 53 -14.09 4.01 14.85
CA LYS A 53 -13.76 2.91 13.94
C LYS A 53 -13.65 3.36 12.49
N LEU A 54 -14.52 4.26 12.05
CA LEU A 54 -14.45 4.85 10.72
C LEU A 54 -13.13 5.62 10.55
N ASP A 55 -12.75 6.47 11.51
CA ASP A 55 -11.49 7.22 11.48
C ASP A 55 -10.28 6.29 11.50
N GLN A 56 -10.29 5.24 12.34
CA GLN A 56 -9.24 4.21 12.36
C GLN A 56 -9.08 3.55 10.99
N VAL A 57 -10.18 3.17 10.35
CA VAL A 57 -10.19 2.56 9.01
C VAL A 57 -9.66 3.54 7.96
N LEU A 58 -10.09 4.79 7.97
CA LEU A 58 -9.61 5.82 7.04
C LEU A 58 -8.10 6.08 7.21
N MET A 59 -7.63 6.16 8.45
CA MET A 59 -6.20 6.25 8.77
C MET A 59 -5.41 5.01 8.31
N GLY A 60 -5.97 3.81 8.49
CA GLY A 60 -5.36 2.57 8.01
C GLY A 60 -5.25 2.50 6.50
N LEU A 61 -6.31 2.86 5.80
CA LEU A 61 -6.35 2.86 4.34
C LEU A 61 -5.41 3.90 3.75
N SER A 62 -5.34 5.11 4.32
CA SER A 62 -4.38 6.12 3.90
C SER A 62 -2.93 5.66 4.14
N PHE A 63 -2.64 5.07 5.31
CA PHE A 63 -1.35 4.44 5.58
C PHE A 63 -1.01 3.34 4.55
N GLY A 64 -1.95 2.45 4.26
CA GLY A 64 -1.81 1.39 3.27
C GLY A 64 -1.57 1.94 1.86
N ALA A 65 -2.28 3.01 1.47
CA ALA A 65 -2.11 3.67 0.17
C ALA A 65 -0.71 4.27 0.00
N VAL A 66 -0.19 4.94 1.03
CA VAL A 66 1.18 5.49 1.00
C VAL A 66 2.21 4.36 0.92
N CYS A 67 2.05 3.30 1.74
CA CYS A 67 2.91 2.13 1.66
C CYS A 67 2.90 1.49 0.27
N ALA A 68 1.72 1.37 -0.36
CA ALA A 68 1.60 0.81 -1.71
C ALA A 68 2.41 1.59 -2.74
N ALA A 69 2.35 2.92 -2.70
CA ALA A 69 3.09 3.77 -3.61
C ALA A 69 4.61 3.64 -3.41
N VAL A 70 5.07 3.76 -2.16
CA VAL A 70 6.50 3.66 -1.80
C VAL A 70 7.04 2.28 -2.14
N PHE A 71 6.32 1.22 -1.77
CA PHE A 71 6.70 -0.17 -2.06
C PHE A 71 6.77 -0.42 -3.57
N THR A 72 5.77 0.03 -4.33
CA THR A 72 5.75 -0.18 -5.79
C THR A 72 6.98 0.44 -6.45
N LEU A 73 7.32 1.68 -6.06
CA LEU A 73 8.50 2.37 -6.57
C LEU A 73 9.79 1.66 -6.15
N ALA A 74 9.93 1.32 -4.87
CA ALA A 74 11.12 0.69 -4.33
C ALA A 74 11.34 -0.73 -4.90
N GLU A 75 10.32 -1.57 -4.95
CA GLU A 75 10.40 -2.94 -5.45
C GLU A 75 10.70 -2.95 -6.96
N ASN A 76 10.12 -2.03 -7.74
CA ASN A 76 10.40 -1.91 -9.17
C ASN A 76 11.76 -1.26 -9.47
N ARG A 77 12.31 -0.46 -8.55
CA ARG A 77 13.62 0.19 -8.71
C ARG A 77 14.78 -0.69 -8.25
N PHE A 78 14.68 -1.32 -7.09
CA PHE A 78 15.79 -2.00 -6.42
C PHE A 78 15.73 -3.53 -6.57
N ASN A 79 14.56 -4.09 -6.92
CA ASN A 79 14.37 -5.53 -7.03
C ASN A 79 13.64 -5.94 -8.32
N ALA A 80 14.10 -5.41 -9.47
CA ALA A 80 13.58 -5.80 -10.78
C ALA A 80 13.74 -7.31 -11.06
N ALA A 81 14.79 -7.94 -10.49
CA ALA A 81 15.05 -9.37 -10.56
C ALA A 81 14.15 -10.23 -9.64
N ARG A 82 13.34 -9.61 -8.78
CA ARG A 82 12.37 -10.29 -7.88
C ARG A 82 13.00 -11.34 -6.95
N VAL A 83 14.14 -10.98 -6.38
CA VAL A 83 14.81 -11.80 -5.38
C VAL A 83 14.03 -11.72 -4.07
N ALA A 84 13.62 -12.85 -3.52
CA ALA A 84 12.70 -12.92 -2.38
C ALA A 84 13.19 -12.16 -1.14
N TRP A 85 14.46 -12.31 -0.77
CA TRP A 85 15.02 -11.62 0.40
C TRP A 85 15.00 -10.09 0.23
N LYS A 86 15.23 -9.59 -0.99
CA LYS A 86 15.15 -8.16 -1.30
C LYS A 86 13.72 -7.66 -1.20
N THR A 87 12.74 -8.44 -1.67
CA THR A 87 11.33 -8.08 -1.51
C THR A 87 10.97 -7.94 -0.04
N TRP A 88 11.38 -8.88 0.82
CA TRP A 88 11.13 -8.78 2.27
C TRP A 88 11.82 -7.56 2.89
N ALA A 89 13.07 -7.28 2.51
CA ALA A 89 13.77 -6.07 2.96
C ALA A 89 13.03 -4.78 2.53
N VAL A 90 12.51 -4.73 1.30
CA VAL A 90 11.73 -3.58 0.80
C VAL A 90 10.37 -3.48 1.49
N VAL A 91 9.70 -4.60 1.78
CA VAL A 91 8.44 -4.61 2.56
C VAL A 91 8.68 -4.00 3.94
N LEU A 92 9.66 -4.52 4.68
CA LEU A 92 9.98 -4.06 6.03
C LEU A 92 10.46 -2.61 6.03
N GLY A 93 11.35 -2.25 5.10
CA GLY A 93 11.85 -0.89 4.95
C GLY A 93 10.74 0.10 4.61
N THR A 94 9.82 -0.27 3.70
CA THR A 94 8.66 0.58 3.37
C THR A 94 7.76 0.76 4.58
N TRP A 95 7.41 -0.32 5.27
CA TRP A 95 6.56 -0.27 6.45
C TRP A 95 7.18 0.63 7.53
N LEU A 96 8.45 0.43 7.86
CA LEU A 96 9.15 1.20 8.88
C LEU A 96 9.25 2.69 8.50
N ALA A 97 9.66 3.00 7.27
CA ALA A 97 9.80 4.38 6.81
C ALA A 97 8.47 5.13 6.84
N VAL A 98 7.39 4.52 6.31
CA VAL A 98 6.07 5.14 6.32
C VAL A 98 5.51 5.23 7.73
N LYS A 99 5.77 4.24 8.60
CA LYS A 99 5.33 4.29 10.01
C LYS A 99 5.98 5.43 10.78
N VAL A 100 7.28 5.62 10.62
CA VAL A 100 8.01 6.74 11.24
C VAL A 100 7.44 8.06 10.76
N LEU A 101 7.26 8.22 9.44
CA LEU A 101 6.67 9.43 8.87
C LEU A 101 5.25 9.68 9.41
N PHE A 102 4.41 8.65 9.41
CA PHE A 102 3.02 8.73 9.87
C PHE A 102 2.92 9.15 11.34
N VAL A 103 3.70 8.52 12.22
CA VAL A 103 3.71 8.88 13.66
C VAL A 103 4.32 10.27 13.87
N SER A 104 5.35 10.64 13.10
CA SER A 104 5.96 11.98 13.20
C SER A 104 4.98 13.08 12.81
N VAL A 105 4.22 12.89 11.72
CA VAL A 105 3.20 13.86 11.30
C VAL A 105 2.09 14.00 12.34
N ILE A 106 1.60 12.89 12.91
CA ILE A 106 0.62 12.94 13.99
C ILE A 106 1.17 13.70 15.21
N ALA A 107 2.42 13.43 15.61
CA ALA A 107 3.06 14.10 16.75
C ALA A 107 3.29 15.60 16.54
N LEU A 108 3.32 16.08 15.29
CA LEU A 108 3.44 17.51 14.97
C LEU A 108 2.10 18.24 14.91
N ILE A 109 1.00 17.50 14.70
CA ILE A 109 -0.36 18.06 14.56
C ILE A 109 -1.16 17.93 15.86
N GLY A 110 -0.86 16.90 16.67
CA GLY A 110 -1.44 16.69 18.00
C GLY A 110 -0.78 17.55 19.07
#